data_AF-A0A084ENC9-F1
#
_entry.id   AF-A0A084ENC9-F1
#
_cell.length_a   1.000
_cell.length_b   1.000
_cell.length_c   1.000
_cell.angle_alpha   90.00
_cell.angle_beta   90.00
_cell.angle_gamma   90.00
#
_symmetry.space_group_name_H-M   'P 1'
#
loop_
_entity.id
_entity.type
_entity.pdbx_description
1 polymer ?
#
loop_
_entity_poly.entity_id
_entity_poly.type
_entity_poly.pdbx_seq_one_letter_code
_entity_poly.pdbx_strand_id
1 'polypeptide(L)'
;MEGEDPAIMARIIGLLGTDVVRVGSDPTDIPNDKGAYLLALRLDRPVDLSRRNAGWHVEPGLYVYAGSAYGPGGLKARVARHLASTKRLHWHIDHLTVGAARISALISPGAFECALVERLLASGVFDLPHPGFGSSDCRRCRSHLLRLTGCSPDAPSVGP
;
A
#
# COMPACT_ATOMS: atom_id res chain seq x y z
N MET A 1 7.61 15.65 13.47
CA MET A 1 8.01 14.34 12.91
C MET A 1 7.43 14.31 11.51
N GLU A 2 7.95 15.19 10.66
CA GLU A 2 7.42 15.39 9.31
C GLU A 2 8.02 14.38 8.33
N GLY A 3 7.18 13.93 7.43
CA GLY A 3 7.66 13.46 6.15
C GLY A 3 6.78 12.35 5.62
N GLU A 4 5.63 12.71 5.09
CA GLU A 4 5.08 11.94 3.99
C GLU A 4 6.05 12.11 2.81
N ASP A 5 6.20 11.11 1.96
CA ASP A 5 7.00 11.28 0.74
C ASP A 5 6.12 11.95 -0.33
N PRO A 6 6.30 13.26 -0.62
CA PRO A 6 5.40 13.98 -1.53
C PRO A 6 5.47 13.40 -2.94
N ALA A 7 6.60 12.79 -3.32
CA ALA A 7 6.80 12.18 -4.63
C ALA A 7 5.89 10.97 -4.86
N ILE A 8 5.81 10.03 -3.91
CA ILE A 8 4.95 8.84 -4.06
C ILE A 8 3.47 9.25 -4.00
N MET A 9 3.12 10.17 -3.11
CA MET A 9 1.75 10.65 -2.97
C MET A 9 1.26 11.39 -4.20
N ALA A 10 2.07 12.29 -4.76
CA ALA A 10 1.73 13.00 -6.00
C ALA A 10 1.56 12.02 -7.18
N ARG A 11 2.37 10.96 -7.24
CA ARG A 11 2.23 9.93 -8.28
C ARG A 11 0.95 9.13 -8.13
N ILE A 12 0.64 8.64 -6.93
CA ILE A 12 -0.59 7.88 -6.67
C ILE A 12 -1.81 8.75 -6.97
N ILE A 13 -1.86 9.98 -6.46
CA ILE A 13 -2.98 10.91 -6.68
C ILE A 13 -3.09 11.26 -8.16
N GLY A 14 -1.98 11.47 -8.87
CA GLY A 14 -2.00 11.73 -10.31
C GLY A 14 -2.57 10.57 -11.15
N LEU A 15 -2.38 9.33 -10.71
CA LEU A 15 -2.87 8.13 -11.40
C LEU A 15 -4.31 7.77 -11.02
N LEU A 16 -4.65 7.93 -9.75
CA LEU A 16 -5.95 7.53 -9.21
C LEU A 16 -6.98 8.67 -9.22
N GLY A 17 -6.54 9.92 -9.37
CA GLY A 17 -7.40 11.08 -9.44
C GLY A 17 -8.24 11.28 -8.17
N THR A 18 -9.50 11.62 -8.38
CA THR A 18 -10.47 11.89 -7.30
C THR A 18 -11.06 10.64 -6.65
N ASP A 19 -10.71 9.44 -7.13
CA ASP A 19 -11.20 8.17 -6.56
C ASP A 19 -10.56 7.85 -5.21
N VAL A 20 -9.47 8.55 -4.87
CA VAL A 20 -8.77 8.40 -3.59
C VAL A 20 -8.69 9.72 -2.86
N VAL A 21 -8.89 9.66 -1.55
CA VAL A 21 -8.77 10.80 -0.65
C VAL A 21 -7.61 10.54 0.29
N ARG A 22 -6.68 11.50 0.37
CA ARG A 22 -5.59 11.45 1.35
C ARG A 22 -6.15 11.68 2.74
N VAL A 23 -5.73 10.88 3.69
CA VAL A 23 -6.06 11.05 5.10
C VAL A 23 -4.82 11.39 5.89
N GLY A 24 -4.99 12.20 6.93
CA GLY A 24 -3.94 12.51 7.88
C GLY A 24 -3.57 11.33 8.75
N SER A 25 -2.59 11.56 9.63
CA SER A 25 -2.21 10.60 10.67
C SER A 25 -3.25 10.48 11.79
N ASP A 26 -4.17 11.45 11.88
CA ASP A 26 -5.25 11.45 12.86
C ASP A 26 -6.39 10.55 12.38
N PRO A 27 -6.72 9.46 13.10
CA PRO A 27 -7.81 8.57 12.73
C PRO A 27 -9.19 9.25 12.78
N THR A 28 -9.33 10.41 13.42
CA THR A 28 -10.60 11.16 13.42
C THR A 28 -10.96 11.72 12.04
N ASP A 29 -9.98 11.95 11.17
CA ASP A 29 -10.17 12.41 9.79
C ASP A 29 -10.65 11.30 8.83
N ILE A 30 -10.75 10.06 9.31
CA ILE A 30 -11.07 8.89 8.51
C ILE A 30 -12.51 8.45 8.78
N PRO A 31 -13.35 8.31 7.74
CA PRO A 31 -14.72 7.83 7.90
C PRO A 31 -14.75 6.34 8.30
N ASN A 32 -15.83 5.95 8.96
CA ASN A 32 -16.12 4.55 9.31
C ASN A 32 -16.71 3.74 8.14
N ASP A 33 -16.74 4.32 6.94
CA ASP A 33 -17.27 3.68 5.74
C ASP A 33 -16.48 2.43 5.35
N LYS A 34 -17.13 1.55 4.60
CA LYS A 34 -16.48 0.40 3.97
C LYS A 34 -15.88 0.82 2.64
N GLY A 35 -14.77 0.20 2.26
CA GLY A 35 -14.14 0.44 0.96
C GLY A 35 -12.72 -0.09 0.92
N ALA A 36 -11.91 0.50 0.05
CA ALA A 36 -10.50 0.18 -0.12
C ALA A 36 -9.62 1.30 0.41
N TYR A 37 -8.38 0.96 0.79
CA TYR A 37 -7.36 1.90 1.19
C TYR A 37 -6.03 1.55 0.54
N LEU A 38 -5.18 2.56 0.42
CA LEU A 38 -3.80 2.45 -0.01
C LEU A 38 -2.89 2.92 1.10
N LEU A 39 -1.84 2.15 1.36
CA LEU A 39 -0.74 2.56 2.23
C LEU A 39 0.48 2.81 1.36
N ALA A 40 0.92 4.07 1.29
CA ALA A 40 2.21 4.42 0.73
C ALA A 40 3.27 4.28 1.82
N LEU A 41 4.31 3.50 1.54
CA LEU A 41 5.35 3.13 2.49
C LEU A 41 6.71 3.49 1.91
N ARG A 42 7.58 4.08 2.73
CA ARG A 42 9.01 4.18 2.43
C ARG A 42 9.80 3.29 3.37
N LEU A 43 10.57 2.37 2.79
CA LEU A 43 11.53 1.55 3.51
C LEU A 43 12.93 2.12 3.27
N ASP A 44 13.60 2.55 4.33
CA ASP A 44 15.00 3.03 4.25
C ASP A 44 16.00 1.89 4.49
N ARG A 45 15.51 0.73 4.93
CA ARG A 45 16.29 -0.48 5.22
C ARG A 45 15.50 -1.71 4.77
N PRO A 46 16.20 -2.82 4.43
CA PRO A 46 15.51 -4.05 4.08
C PRO A 46 14.68 -4.58 5.26
N VAL A 47 13.54 -5.19 4.94
CA VAL A 47 12.65 -5.84 5.90
C VAL A 47 12.56 -7.32 5.56
N ASP A 48 13.04 -8.16 6.48
CA ASP A 48 12.97 -9.61 6.36
C ASP A 48 11.66 -10.15 6.92
N LEU A 49 10.87 -10.80 6.06
CA LEU A 49 9.60 -11.46 6.39
C LEU A 49 9.71 -12.99 6.31
N SER A 50 10.92 -13.53 6.24
CA SER A 50 11.22 -14.98 6.16
C SER A 50 10.55 -15.81 7.25
N ARG A 51 10.38 -15.26 8.46
CA ARG A 51 9.86 -15.97 9.65
C ARG A 51 8.39 -16.41 9.59
N ARG A 52 7.62 -16.04 8.56
CA ARG A 52 6.18 -16.40 8.42
C ARG A 52 5.86 -17.32 7.23
N ASN A 53 6.76 -18.21 6.83
CA ASN A 53 6.57 -19.14 5.70
C ASN A 53 6.46 -18.49 4.31
N ALA A 54 6.61 -17.18 4.19
CA ALA A 54 6.51 -16.50 2.91
C ALA A 54 7.86 -16.35 2.19
N GLY A 55 8.98 -16.43 2.93
CA GLY A 55 10.33 -16.30 2.36
C GLY A 55 10.61 -14.96 1.69
N TRP A 56 9.82 -13.92 1.99
CA TRP A 56 9.94 -12.62 1.34
C TRP A 56 10.98 -11.73 2.00
N HIS A 57 11.85 -11.17 1.18
CA HIS A 57 12.79 -10.13 1.56
C HIS A 57 12.41 -8.86 0.81
N VAL A 58 12.01 -7.82 1.54
CA VAL A 58 11.59 -6.55 0.94
C VAL A 58 12.74 -5.56 1.05
N GLU A 59 13.32 -5.22 -0.09
CA GLU A 59 14.42 -4.25 -0.19
C GLU A 59 13.97 -2.81 0.17
N PRO A 60 14.91 -1.90 0.49
CA PRO A 60 14.61 -0.48 0.60
C PRO A 60 13.93 0.06 -0.67
N GLY A 61 12.99 0.98 -0.50
CA GLY A 61 12.26 1.57 -1.62
C GLY A 61 10.90 2.14 -1.27
N LEU A 62 10.16 2.52 -2.31
CA LEU A 62 8.82 3.06 -2.24
C LEU A 62 7.80 1.99 -2.63
N TYR A 63 6.89 1.70 -1.70
CA TYR A 63 5.91 0.64 -1.83
C TYR A 63 4.50 1.20 -1.66
N VAL A 64 3.54 0.57 -2.34
CA VAL A 64 2.11 0.84 -2.18
C VAL A 64 1.41 -0.46 -1.87
N TYR A 65 0.64 -0.49 -0.80
CA TYR A 65 -0.19 -1.63 -0.46
C TYR A 65 -1.66 -1.29 -0.58
N ALA A 66 -2.41 -2.10 -1.32
CA ALA A 66 -3.86 -1.98 -1.41
C ALA A 66 -4.56 -2.97 -0.48
N GLY A 67 -5.49 -2.47 0.34
CA GLY A 67 -6.26 -3.31 1.26
C GLY A 67 -7.72 -2.95 1.26
N SER A 68 -8.54 -3.89 1.74
CA SER A 68 -9.97 -3.70 1.89
C SER A 68 -10.38 -3.58 3.35
N ALA A 69 -11.43 -2.80 3.59
CA ALA A 69 -11.91 -2.44 4.91
C ALA A 69 -13.43 -2.65 5.03
N TYR A 70 -13.88 -3.88 4.73
CA TYR A 70 -15.30 -4.26 4.82
C TYR A 70 -15.71 -4.85 6.19
N GLY A 71 -14.74 -5.06 7.08
CA GLY A 71 -14.96 -5.56 8.44
C GLY A 71 -15.47 -4.49 9.41
N PRO A 72 -15.65 -4.85 10.70
CA PRO A 72 -16.09 -3.93 11.74
C PRO A 72 -15.17 -2.70 11.85
N GLY A 73 -15.76 -1.50 11.93
CA GLY A 73 -15.04 -0.23 12.03
C GLY A 73 -14.49 0.33 10.72
N GLY A 74 -14.69 -0.36 9.59
CA GLY A 74 -14.46 0.17 8.25
C GLY A 74 -13.03 0.67 7.99
N LEU A 75 -12.93 1.67 7.12
CA LEU A 75 -11.68 2.33 6.72
C LEU A 75 -10.94 2.90 7.92
N LYS A 76 -11.64 3.64 8.79
CA LYS A 76 -11.06 4.21 10.02
C LYS A 76 -10.30 3.17 10.84
N ALA A 77 -10.94 2.07 11.22
CA ALA A 77 -10.31 1.07 12.09
C ALA A 77 -9.09 0.41 11.43
N ARG A 78 -9.17 0.13 10.12
CA ARG A 78 -8.08 -0.50 9.37
C ARG A 78 -6.90 0.44 9.18
N VAL A 79 -7.15 1.66 8.72
CA VAL A 79 -6.08 2.65 8.49
C VAL A 79 -5.45 3.08 9.81
N ALA A 80 -6.24 3.35 10.85
CA ALA A 80 -5.72 3.73 12.18
C ALA A 80 -4.76 2.67 12.74
N ARG A 81 -5.12 1.38 12.60
CA ARG A 81 -4.25 0.27 12.99
C ARG A 81 -2.93 0.26 12.21
N HIS A 82 -2.98 0.55 10.92
CA HIS A 82 -1.78 0.60 10.07
C HIS A 82 -0.88 1.79 10.35
N LEU A 83 -1.45 2.92 10.76
CA LEU A 83 -0.70 4.11 11.15
C LEU A 83 -0.15 4.03 12.58
N ALA A 84 -0.73 3.21 13.45
CA ALA A 84 -0.22 3.02 14.81
C ALA A 84 1.20 2.42 14.79
N SER A 85 2.15 3.03 15.52
CA SER A 85 3.54 2.54 15.58
C SER A 85 3.70 1.25 16.40
N THR A 86 2.88 1.07 17.43
CA THR A 86 2.90 -0.11 18.30
C THR A 86 1.63 -0.92 18.08
N LYS A 87 1.76 -2.09 17.44
CA LYS A 87 0.62 -2.98 17.15
C LYS A 87 1.02 -4.44 17.23
N ARG A 88 0.03 -5.32 17.46
CA ARG A 88 0.23 -6.76 17.31
C ARG A 88 0.31 -7.10 15.82
N LEU A 89 1.43 -7.66 15.39
CA LEU A 89 1.71 -8.04 14.00
C LEU A 89 0.85 -9.26 13.59
N HIS A 90 -0.35 -9.00 13.07
CA HIS A 90 -1.27 -10.05 12.63
C HIS A 90 -1.29 -10.20 11.11
N TRP A 91 -1.06 -9.13 10.35
CA TRP A 91 -1.04 -9.16 8.88
C TRP A 91 0.38 -8.97 8.33
N HIS A 92 0.65 -9.49 7.13
CA HIS A 92 1.96 -9.33 6.49
C HIS A 92 2.37 -7.86 6.35
N ILE A 93 1.42 -7.00 6.01
CA ILE A 93 1.65 -5.55 5.90
C ILE A 93 1.99 -4.89 7.25
N ASP A 94 1.55 -5.45 8.39
CA ASP A 94 1.86 -4.90 9.71
C ASP A 94 3.38 -4.86 9.92
N HIS A 95 4.10 -5.89 9.46
CA HIS A 95 5.56 -5.96 9.55
C HIS A 95 6.26 -4.90 8.71
N LEU A 96 5.74 -4.61 7.52
CA LEU A 96 6.26 -3.53 6.67
C LEU A 96 5.96 -2.16 7.29
N THR A 97 4.75 -1.96 7.84
CA THR A 97 4.40 -0.69 8.50
C THR A 97 5.27 -0.41 9.71
N VAL A 98 5.61 -1.41 10.53
CA VAL A 98 6.51 -1.22 11.68
C VAL A 98 7.96 -0.97 11.26
N GLY A 99 8.39 -1.55 10.13
CA GLY A 99 9.73 -1.34 9.58
C GLY A 99 9.88 -0.06 8.74
N ALA A 100 8.77 0.56 8.34
CA ALA A 100 8.77 1.70 7.44
C ALA A 100 9.29 2.96 8.12
N ALA A 101 10.11 3.71 7.38
CA ALA A 101 10.55 5.03 7.80
C ALA A 101 9.40 6.03 7.74
N ARG A 102 8.49 5.86 6.76
CA ARG A 102 7.37 6.77 6.49
C ARG A 102 6.15 5.99 6.00
N ILE A 103 4.98 6.42 6.44
CA ILE A 103 3.69 5.82 6.08
C ILE A 103 2.70 6.93 5.79
N SER A 104 2.00 6.82 4.67
CA SER A 104 0.88 7.69 4.32
C SER A 104 -0.30 6.81 3.88
N ALA A 105 -1.52 7.27 4.14
CA ALA A 105 -2.72 6.53 3.78
C ALA A 105 -3.60 7.33 2.82
N LEU A 106 -4.18 6.63 1.86
CA LEU A 106 -5.30 7.10 1.06
C LEU A 106 -6.47 6.15 1.23
N ILE A 107 -7.67 6.68 1.16
CA ILE A 107 -8.92 5.93 1.25
C ILE A 107 -9.73 6.08 -0.02
N SER A 108 -10.50 5.05 -0.34
CA SER A 108 -11.46 5.03 -1.43
C SER A 108 -12.74 4.37 -0.92
N PRO A 109 -13.65 5.17 -0.32
CA PRO A 109 -14.93 4.66 0.19
C PRO A 109 -15.74 3.99 -0.93
N GLY A 110 -16.33 2.83 -0.64
CA GLY A 110 -17.12 2.05 -1.60
C GLY A 110 -16.33 1.30 -2.67
N ALA A 111 -15.02 1.56 -2.83
CA ALA A 111 -14.20 0.89 -3.83
C ALA A 111 -13.65 -0.46 -3.37
N PHE A 112 -13.23 -1.27 -4.34
CA PHE A 112 -12.52 -2.52 -4.13
C PHE A 112 -11.03 -2.35 -4.38
N GLU A 113 -10.20 -2.97 -3.55
CA GLU A 113 -8.74 -2.89 -3.62
C GLU A 113 -8.21 -3.40 -4.97
N CYS A 114 -8.89 -4.37 -5.58
CA CYS A 114 -8.52 -4.92 -6.89
C CYS A 114 -8.52 -3.86 -7.98
N ALA A 115 -9.52 -2.96 -7.98
CA ALA A 115 -9.62 -1.89 -8.97
C ALA A 115 -8.48 -0.87 -8.81
N LEU A 116 -8.05 -0.62 -7.57
CA LEU A 116 -6.91 0.26 -7.31
C LEU A 116 -5.60 -0.38 -7.77
N VAL A 117 -5.38 -1.67 -7.47
CA VAL A 117 -4.19 -2.42 -7.93
C VAL A 117 -4.10 -2.43 -9.45
N GLU A 118 -5.21 -2.72 -10.14
CA GLU A 118 -5.27 -2.77 -11.60
C GLU A 118 -4.89 -1.43 -12.24
N ARG A 119 -5.41 -0.31 -11.72
CA ARG A 119 -5.06 1.03 -12.21
C ARG A 119 -3.61 1.40 -11.96
N LEU A 120 -3.08 1.05 -10.79
CA LEU A 120 -1.67 1.28 -10.47
C LEU A 120 -0.76 0.46 -11.40
N LEU A 121 -1.08 -0.80 -11.68
CA LEU A 121 -0.31 -1.62 -12.62
C LEU A 121 -0.41 -1.12 -14.06
N ALA A 122 -1.61 -0.71 -14.50
CA ALA A 122 -1.83 -0.17 -15.84
C ALA A 122 -1.03 1.10 -16.13
N SER A 123 -0.56 1.81 -15.10
CA SER A 123 0.30 2.98 -15.26
C SER A 123 1.72 2.67 -15.75
N GLY A 124 2.17 1.40 -15.65
CA GLY A 124 3.53 0.98 -16.00
C GLY A 124 4.62 1.45 -15.03
N VAL A 125 4.31 2.26 -14.02
CA VAL A 125 5.29 2.76 -13.03
C VAL A 125 5.30 1.94 -11.74
N PHE A 126 4.55 0.84 -11.68
CA PHE A 126 4.54 -0.06 -10.54
C PHE A 126 4.76 -1.50 -10.97
N ASP A 127 5.56 -2.24 -10.20
CA ASP A 127 5.72 -3.68 -10.35
C ASP A 127 5.24 -4.45 -9.10
N LEU A 128 5.22 -5.78 -9.23
CA LEU A 128 4.80 -6.70 -8.17
C LEU A 128 6.03 -7.45 -7.63
N PRO A 129 6.73 -6.91 -6.62
CA PRO A 129 7.98 -7.49 -6.13
C PRO A 129 7.78 -8.87 -5.48
N HIS A 130 6.59 -9.10 -4.90
CA HIS A 130 6.27 -10.32 -4.18
C HIS A 130 4.87 -10.82 -4.56
N PRO A 131 4.77 -11.74 -5.54
CA PRO A 131 3.53 -12.44 -5.85
C PRO A 131 2.97 -13.15 -4.60
N GLY A 132 1.66 -13.07 -4.38
CA GLY A 132 0.94 -13.64 -3.24
C GLY A 132 0.87 -12.73 -2.01
N PHE A 133 1.55 -11.58 -2.01
CA PHE A 133 1.55 -10.67 -0.86
C PHE A 133 0.19 -9.97 -0.71
N GLY A 134 -0.51 -10.27 0.38
CA GLY A 134 -1.80 -9.62 0.72
C GLY A 134 -2.96 -9.97 -0.21
N SER A 135 -2.75 -10.86 -1.18
CA SER A 135 -3.76 -11.35 -2.11
C SER A 135 -4.21 -12.78 -1.81
N SER A 136 -3.92 -13.32 -0.62
CA SER A 136 -4.27 -14.70 -0.25
C SER A 136 -5.76 -15.01 -0.37
N ASP A 137 -6.62 -14.01 -0.10
CA ASP A 137 -8.08 -14.12 -0.25
C ASP A 137 -8.59 -13.60 -1.61
N CYS A 138 -7.69 -13.17 -2.51
CA CYS A 138 -8.02 -12.57 -3.79
C CYS A 138 -7.51 -13.43 -4.97
N ARG A 139 -8.44 -13.94 -5.78
CA ARG A 139 -8.09 -14.76 -6.96
C ARG A 139 -7.75 -13.93 -8.20
N ARG A 140 -8.04 -12.63 -8.20
CA ARG A 140 -7.85 -11.72 -9.34
C ARG A 140 -6.46 -11.07 -9.34
N CYS A 141 -5.94 -10.74 -8.16
CA CYS A 141 -4.70 -10.00 -8.02
C CYS A 141 -3.52 -10.95 -7.76
N ARG A 142 -2.45 -10.80 -8.54
CA ARG A 142 -1.20 -11.52 -8.28
C ARG A 142 -0.54 -11.10 -6.97
N SER A 143 -0.69 -9.83 -6.58
CA SER A 143 -0.25 -9.30 -5.29
C SER A 143 -1.00 -7.99 -5.03
N HIS A 144 -1.20 -7.65 -3.77
CA HIS A 144 -1.71 -6.35 -3.34
C HIS A 144 -0.59 -5.41 -2.87
N LEU A 145 0.65 -5.89 -2.84
CA LEU A 145 1.83 -5.07 -2.63
C LEU A 145 2.47 -4.74 -3.97
N LEU A 146 2.54 -3.44 -4.26
CA LEU A 146 3.21 -2.90 -5.42
C LEU A 146 4.47 -2.13 -4.99
N ARG A 147 5.47 -2.10 -5.86
CA ARG A 147 6.65 -1.25 -5.68
C ARG A 147 6.72 -0.26 -6.83
N LEU A 148 7.05 0.99 -6.51
CA LEU A 148 7.21 2.04 -7.51
C LEU A 148 8.49 1.79 -8.32
N THR A 149 8.34 1.52 -9.61
CA THR A 149 9.42 1.39 -10.59
C THR A 149 9.48 2.66 -11.42
N GLY A 150 10.42 3.56 -11.10
CA GLY A 150 10.42 4.88 -11.73
C GLY A 150 11.57 5.81 -11.37
N CYS A 151 12.68 5.31 -10.84
CA CYS A 151 13.97 6.01 -10.86
C CYS A 151 15.05 5.04 -11.33
N SER A 152 14.87 4.48 -12.51
CA SER A 152 15.95 3.86 -13.27
C SER A 152 15.80 4.33 -14.71
N PRO A 153 16.84 4.89 -15.34
CA PRO A 153 16.80 5.28 -16.75
C PRO A 153 16.63 4.08 -17.72
N ASP A 154 16.63 2.85 -17.21
CA ASP A 154 16.63 1.60 -17.98
C ASP A 154 15.48 0.67 -17.59
N ALA A 155 14.23 1.04 -17.92
CA ALA A 155 13.14 0.06 -18.00
C ALA A 155 12.70 -0.06 -19.46
N PRO A 156 12.85 -1.23 -20.10
CA PRO A 156 12.44 -1.40 -21.49
C PRO A 156 10.92 -1.35 -21.57
N SER A 157 10.43 -0.54 -22.50
CA SER A 157 9.03 -0.41 -22.88
C SER A 157 8.51 -1.80 -23.29
N VAL A 158 7.64 -2.41 -22.48
CA VAL A 158 6.90 -3.60 -22.89
C VAL A 158 5.60 -3.13 -23.55
N GLY A 159 5.59 -3.16 -24.88
CA GLY A 159 4.40 -3.11 -25.72
C GLY A 159 3.57 -4.40 -25.61
N PRO A 160 2.35 -4.42 -26.15
CA PRO A 160 2.16 -4.44 -27.61
C PRO A 160 1.63 -3.14 -28.24
#